data_AF-A0A7R9YUM1-F1
#
_entry.id   AF-A0A7R9YUM1-F1
#
_cell.length_a   1.000
_cell.length_b   1.000
_cell.length_c   1.000
_cell.angle_alpha   90.00
_cell.angle_beta   90.00
_cell.angle_gamma   90.00
#
_symmetry.space_group_name_H-M   'P 1'
#
loop_
_entity.id
_entity.type
_entity.pdbx_description
1 polymer ?
#
loop_
_entity_poly.entity_id
_entity_poly.type
_entity_poly.pdbx_seq_one_letter_code
_entity_poly.pdbx_strand_id
1 'polypeptide(L)'
;LVSSGMVVLGTDADVEPMLARGLQAVPTVGGPLGRLLEGSLAAARAHAVAAGWHGGGFDAVLLMGSSAEESGAFARWWAAESLEELTLAIKPSGGALCAEMTLEEGTNPAAVLQGLRACGLMLRDWQVVQLGGGRAGSALRLVAWRLPRG
;
A
#
# COMPACT_ATOMS: atom_id res chain seq x y z
N LEU A 1 -7.31 -10.99 8.28
CA LEU A 1 -8.00 -9.68 8.19
C LEU A 1 -9.52 -9.88 8.20
N VAL A 2 -10.12 -10.47 7.16
CA VAL A 2 -11.58 -10.72 7.12
C VAL A 2 -12.06 -11.66 8.23
N SER A 3 -11.33 -12.74 8.50
CA SER A 3 -11.62 -13.66 9.62
C SER A 3 -11.55 -13.02 11.02
N SER A 4 -10.96 -11.83 11.12
CA SER A 4 -10.85 -11.03 12.35
C SER A 4 -11.93 -9.95 12.46
N GLY A 5 -12.93 -9.97 11.56
CA GLY A 5 -14.03 -9.00 11.54
C GLY A 5 -13.70 -7.68 10.84
N MET A 6 -12.53 -7.57 10.18
CA MET A 6 -12.18 -6.37 9.42
C MET A 6 -12.88 -6.37 8.05
N VAL A 7 -13.35 -5.21 7.62
CA VAL A 7 -13.79 -4.98 6.25
C VAL A 7 -12.57 -4.68 5.38
N VAL A 8 -12.39 -5.42 4.29
CA VAL A 8 -11.18 -5.37 3.45
C VAL A 8 -11.58 -5.18 2.00
N LEU A 9 -10.94 -4.22 1.34
CA LEU A 9 -11.00 -4.04 -0.10
C LEU A 9 -9.64 -4.39 -0.70
N GLY A 10 -9.59 -5.41 -1.54
CA GLY A 10 -8.40 -5.75 -2.31
C GLY A 10 -8.21 -4.82 -3.51
N THR A 11 -6.96 -4.52 -3.84
CA THR A 11 -6.62 -3.80 -5.06
C THR A 11 -5.50 -4.53 -5.78
N ASP A 12 -5.72 -4.97 -7.02
CA ASP A 12 -4.75 -5.69 -7.83
C ASP A 12 -5.00 -5.43 -9.32
N ALA A 13 -4.04 -5.72 -10.20
CA ALA A 13 -4.30 -5.76 -11.63
C ALA A 13 -5.23 -6.93 -12.00
N ASP A 14 -5.08 -8.08 -11.32
CA ASP A 14 -5.95 -9.24 -11.44
C ASP A 14 -6.77 -9.46 -10.16
N VAL A 15 -8.04 -9.09 -10.22
CA VAL A 15 -8.96 -9.20 -9.08
C VAL A 15 -9.73 -10.51 -9.05
N GLU A 16 -9.70 -11.32 -10.11
CA GLU A 16 -10.50 -12.55 -10.20
C GLU A 16 -10.21 -13.52 -9.03
N PRO A 17 -8.95 -13.77 -8.62
CA PRO A 17 -8.66 -14.66 -7.50
C PRO A 17 -9.20 -14.16 -6.16
N MET A 18 -9.42 -12.86 -5.99
CA MET A 18 -10.00 -12.29 -4.77
C MET A 18 -11.53 -12.41 -4.80
N LEU A 19 -12.15 -12.05 -5.93
CA LEU A 19 -13.59 -12.15 -6.14
C LEU A 19 -14.09 -13.59 -6.02
N ALA A 20 -13.36 -14.57 -6.58
CA ALA A 20 -13.68 -15.99 -6.48
C ALA A 20 -13.69 -16.52 -5.03
N ARG A 21 -13.00 -15.82 -4.12
CA ARG A 21 -12.99 -16.12 -2.68
C ARG A 21 -14.04 -15.34 -1.88
N GLY A 22 -14.93 -14.62 -2.56
CA GLY A 22 -15.97 -13.78 -1.95
C GLY A 22 -15.45 -12.50 -1.32
N LEU A 23 -14.24 -12.06 -1.68
CA LEU A 23 -13.67 -10.79 -1.21
C LEU A 23 -14.13 -9.63 -2.09
N GLN A 24 -14.23 -8.43 -1.52
CA GLN A 24 -14.39 -7.22 -2.29
C GLN A 24 -13.04 -6.81 -2.89
N ALA A 25 -13.02 -6.49 -4.18
CA ALA A 25 -11.82 -6.03 -4.86
C ALA A 25 -12.16 -5.02 -5.95
N VAL A 26 -11.24 -4.09 -6.20
CA VAL A 26 -11.26 -3.21 -7.38
C VAL A 26 -9.95 -3.31 -8.12
N PRO A 27 -9.95 -3.27 -9.46
CA PRO A 27 -8.72 -3.30 -10.21
C PRO A 27 -7.93 -2.01 -9.98
N THR A 28 -6.61 -2.12 -9.80
CA THR A 28 -5.73 -0.94 -9.83
C THR A 28 -5.65 -0.41 -11.25
N VAL A 29 -5.74 0.91 -11.43
CA VAL A 29 -5.51 1.56 -12.72
C VAL A 29 -4.02 1.76 -12.92
N GLY A 30 -3.30 0.65 -13.12
CA GLY A 30 -1.90 0.67 -13.52
C GLY A 30 -1.81 0.44 -15.02
N GLY A 31 -1.27 1.41 -15.76
CA GLY A 31 -0.78 1.13 -17.11
C GLY A 31 0.21 -0.05 -17.09
N PRO A 32 0.54 -0.64 -18.26
CA PRO A 32 1.54 -1.70 -18.31
C PRO A 32 2.79 -1.20 -17.57
N LEU A 33 3.35 -2.00 -16.65
CA LEU A 33 4.53 -1.74 -15.81
C LEU A 33 4.31 -1.37 -14.31
N GLY A 34 3.19 -1.74 -13.68
CA GLY A 34 3.12 -1.87 -12.21
C GLY A 34 3.32 -0.58 -11.41
N ARG A 35 2.94 0.58 -11.98
CA ARG A 35 2.87 1.85 -11.25
C ARG A 35 1.46 2.05 -10.72
N LEU A 36 1.34 2.56 -9.50
CA LEU A 36 0.16 3.27 -9.07
C LEU A 36 0.12 4.59 -9.87
N LEU A 37 -0.76 4.69 -10.86
CA LEU A 37 -1.00 5.95 -11.57
C LEU A 37 -1.94 6.82 -10.73
N GLU A 38 -1.79 8.13 -10.83
CA GLU A 38 -2.70 9.09 -10.24
C GLU A 38 -4.17 8.68 -10.48
N GLY A 39 -4.89 8.38 -9.40
CA GLY A 39 -6.30 7.97 -9.45
C GLY A 39 -6.56 6.46 -9.36
N SER A 40 -5.52 5.62 -9.33
CA SER A 40 -5.62 4.18 -9.03
C SER A 40 -6.40 3.87 -7.75
N LEU A 41 -6.18 4.62 -6.67
CA LEU A 41 -6.89 4.46 -5.40
C LEU A 41 -8.17 5.31 -5.34
N ALA A 42 -8.44 6.17 -6.33
CA ALA A 42 -9.71 6.89 -6.43
C ALA A 42 -10.87 5.92 -6.67
N ALA A 43 -10.69 4.89 -7.50
CA ALA A 43 -11.67 3.83 -7.71
C ALA A 43 -11.97 3.06 -6.40
N ALA A 44 -10.92 2.74 -5.63
CA ALA A 44 -11.07 2.08 -4.33
C ALA A 44 -11.86 2.93 -3.33
N ARG A 45 -11.58 4.24 -3.28
CA ARG A 45 -12.33 5.18 -2.44
C ARG A 45 -13.77 5.35 -2.89
N ALA A 46 -14.01 5.46 -4.20
CA ALA A 46 -15.36 5.55 -4.75
C ALA A 46 -16.18 4.30 -4.43
N HIS A 47 -15.56 3.11 -4.56
CA HIS A 47 -16.16 1.84 -4.18
C HIS A 47 -16.51 1.80 -2.69
N ALA A 48 -15.57 2.19 -1.82
CA ALA A 48 -15.80 2.25 -0.38
C ALA A 48 -16.98 3.17 -0.03
N VAL A 49 -17.07 4.35 -0.65
CA VAL A 49 -18.20 5.29 -0.46
C VAL A 49 -19.52 4.67 -0.92
N ALA A 50 -19.55 4.03 -2.10
CA ALA A 50 -20.75 3.37 -2.62
C ALA A 50 -21.19 2.17 -1.74
N ALA A 51 -20.23 1.49 -1.12
CA ALA A 51 -20.47 0.42 -0.15
C ALA A 51 -20.87 0.94 1.26
N GLY A 52 -21.02 2.26 1.43
CA GLY A 52 -21.43 2.88 2.69
C GLY A 52 -20.31 3.02 3.72
N TRP A 53 -19.05 2.92 3.32
CA TRP A 53 -17.92 3.08 4.24
C TRP A 53 -17.74 4.58 4.54
N HIS A 54 -18.01 4.95 5.78
CA HIS A 54 -17.93 6.34 6.22
C HIS A 54 -16.50 6.72 6.65
N GLY A 55 -16.12 7.99 6.49
CA GLY A 55 -14.84 8.53 6.97
C GLY A 55 -13.83 8.92 5.89
N GLY A 56 -14.19 8.84 4.60
CA GLY A 56 -13.42 9.46 3.50
C GLY A 56 -12.08 8.79 3.15
N GLY A 57 -11.78 7.63 3.73
CA GLY A 57 -10.57 6.83 3.48
C GLY A 57 -10.57 5.53 4.31
N PHE A 58 -9.44 4.81 4.29
CA PHE A 58 -9.21 3.54 4.99
C PHE A 58 -8.45 3.75 6.31
N ASP A 59 -8.78 3.00 7.36
CA ASP A 59 -8.04 3.04 8.64
C ASP A 59 -6.61 2.53 8.49
N ALA A 60 -6.40 1.60 7.58
CA ALA A 60 -5.08 1.13 7.18
C ALA A 60 -5.04 0.84 5.68
N VAL A 61 -3.92 1.19 5.05
CA VAL A 61 -3.55 0.75 3.71
C VAL A 61 -2.38 -0.20 3.87
N LEU A 62 -2.51 -1.40 3.30
CA LEU A 62 -1.49 -2.44 3.37
C LEU A 62 -0.88 -2.67 1.99
N LEU A 63 0.43 -2.50 1.89
CA LEU A 63 1.22 -2.85 0.71
C LEU A 63 1.95 -4.15 0.98
N MET A 64 1.66 -5.19 0.19
CA MET A 64 2.39 -6.46 0.26
C MET A 64 2.97 -6.78 -1.11
N GLY A 65 4.29 -6.86 -1.21
CA GLY A 65 4.95 -7.41 -2.39
C GLY A 65 4.90 -8.94 -2.35
N SER A 66 4.28 -9.59 -3.33
CA SER A 66 4.00 -11.03 -3.26
C SER A 66 5.03 -11.92 -3.96
N SER A 67 5.84 -11.39 -4.90
CA SER A 67 6.77 -12.19 -5.71
C SER A 67 8.14 -11.54 -5.93
N ALA A 68 9.15 -12.39 -6.20
CA ALA A 68 10.49 -11.96 -6.61
C ALA A 68 10.56 -11.50 -8.08
N GLU A 69 9.56 -11.84 -8.91
CA GLU A 69 9.50 -11.51 -10.34
C GLU A 69 9.10 -10.05 -10.60
N GLU A 70 8.49 -9.40 -9.60
CA GLU A 70 8.07 -8.00 -9.66
C GLU A 70 9.10 -7.02 -9.10
N SER A 71 10.28 -7.53 -8.73
CA SER A 71 11.57 -6.86 -8.93
C SER A 71 11.53 -5.34 -8.82
N GLY A 72 11.55 -4.70 -10.00
CA GLY A 72 11.60 -3.24 -10.23
C GLY A 72 10.28 -2.49 -10.26
N ALA A 73 9.14 -3.16 -10.08
CA ALA A 73 7.85 -2.49 -9.89
C ALA A 73 7.72 -1.93 -8.47
N PHE A 74 8.36 -2.58 -7.48
CA PHE A 74 8.20 -2.23 -6.07
C PHE A 74 8.96 -0.98 -5.65
N ALA A 75 10.17 -0.70 -6.17
CA ALA A 75 10.84 0.58 -5.92
C ALA A 75 9.98 1.81 -6.28
N ARG A 76 9.09 1.67 -7.27
CA ARG A 76 8.22 2.76 -7.74
C ARG A 76 7.14 3.15 -6.74
N TRP A 77 6.76 2.25 -5.83
CA TRP A 77 5.79 2.57 -4.77
C TRP A 77 6.33 3.60 -3.77
N TRP A 78 7.65 3.75 -3.69
CA TRP A 78 8.32 4.75 -2.88
C TRP A 78 8.49 6.09 -3.60
N ALA A 79 8.08 6.20 -4.86
CA ALA A 79 8.03 7.48 -5.56
C ALA A 79 7.02 8.42 -4.89
N ALA A 80 7.27 9.72 -4.93
CA ALA A 80 6.46 10.73 -4.25
C ALA A 80 4.98 10.65 -4.64
N GLU A 81 4.70 10.47 -5.94
CA GLU A 81 3.34 10.40 -6.48
C GLU A 81 2.56 9.20 -5.94
N SER A 82 3.22 8.04 -5.84
CA SER A 82 2.61 6.84 -5.25
C SER A 82 2.35 7.02 -3.76
N LEU A 83 3.29 7.62 -3.01
CA LEU A 83 3.13 7.91 -1.59
C LEU A 83 2.03 8.93 -1.31
N GLU A 84 1.88 9.95 -2.16
CA GLU A 84 0.79 10.92 -2.08
C GLU A 84 -0.56 10.24 -2.25
N GLU A 85 -0.69 9.38 -3.25
CA GLU A 85 -1.94 8.67 -3.52
C GLU A 85 -2.30 7.68 -2.40
N LEU A 86 -1.32 6.93 -1.89
CA LEU A 86 -1.49 6.08 -0.70
C LEU A 86 -1.94 6.89 0.52
N THR A 87 -1.34 8.06 0.72
CA THR A 87 -1.72 8.95 1.82
C THR A 87 -3.16 9.44 1.66
N LEU A 88 -3.59 9.78 0.43
CA LEU A 88 -4.95 10.20 0.13
C LEU A 88 -5.98 9.08 0.36
N ALA A 89 -5.59 7.82 0.22
CA ALA A 89 -6.43 6.67 0.52
C ALA A 89 -6.63 6.47 2.04
N ILE A 90 -5.65 6.80 2.87
CA ILE A 90 -5.74 6.69 4.33
C ILE A 90 -6.71 7.74 4.89
N LYS A 91 -7.50 7.42 5.93
CA LYS A 91 -8.41 8.39 6.58
C LYS A 91 -7.66 9.66 7.04
N PRO A 92 -8.18 10.87 6.74
CA PRO A 92 -7.55 12.12 7.18
C PRO A 92 -7.50 12.31 8.70
N SER A 93 -8.45 11.71 9.44
CA SER A 93 -8.52 11.77 10.91
C SER A 93 -7.43 10.95 11.60
N GLY A 94 -6.68 10.14 10.85
CA GLY A 94 -5.70 9.20 11.36
C GLY A 94 -5.90 7.81 10.77
N GLY A 95 -4.79 7.15 10.51
CA GLY A 95 -4.71 5.81 9.94
C GLY A 95 -3.27 5.45 9.63
N ALA A 96 -3.03 4.24 9.13
CA ALA A 96 -1.68 3.74 8.91
C ALA A 96 -1.41 3.30 7.47
N LEU A 97 -0.21 3.60 6.97
CA LEU A 97 0.40 2.86 5.89
C LEU A 97 1.23 1.74 6.51
N CYS A 98 0.89 0.50 6.19
CA CYS A 98 1.68 -0.67 6.52
C CYS A 98 2.26 -1.22 5.22
N ALA A 99 3.55 -1.53 5.20
CA ALA A 99 4.15 -2.15 4.02
C ALA A 99 5.06 -3.31 4.42
N GLU A 100 5.04 -4.36 3.62
CA GLU A 100 6.02 -5.44 3.58
C GLU A 100 6.41 -5.66 2.12
N MET A 101 7.58 -5.17 1.73
CA MET A 101 8.01 -5.15 0.34
C MET A 101 9.46 -5.57 0.23
N THR A 102 9.78 -6.38 -0.78
CA THR A 102 11.17 -6.74 -1.09
C THR A 102 11.99 -5.48 -1.32
N LEU A 103 13.15 -5.38 -0.66
CA LEU A 103 14.13 -4.33 -0.88
C LEU A 103 15.00 -4.72 -2.06
N GLU A 104 14.88 -3.94 -3.13
CA GLU A 104 15.81 -4.03 -4.25
C GLU A 104 17.19 -3.50 -3.85
N GLU A 105 18.22 -4.10 -4.44
CA GLU A 105 19.59 -3.61 -4.35
C GLU A 105 19.65 -2.16 -4.84
N GLY A 106 20.09 -1.24 -3.98
CA GLY A 106 20.12 0.20 -4.29
C GLY A 106 18.92 1.02 -3.81
N THR A 107 17.88 0.40 -3.22
CA THR A 107 16.84 1.16 -2.51
C THR A 107 17.48 1.88 -1.31
N ASN A 108 17.48 3.21 -1.33
CA ASN A 108 18.00 4.02 -0.23
C ASN A 108 16.92 4.22 0.85
N PRO A 109 17.04 3.61 2.05
CA PRO A 109 16.02 3.74 3.09
C PRO A 109 15.80 5.19 3.52
N ALA A 110 16.85 6.02 3.54
CA ALA A 110 16.71 7.44 3.90
C ALA A 110 15.80 8.20 2.93
N ALA A 111 15.84 7.88 1.64
CA ALA A 111 14.98 8.48 0.64
C ALA A 111 13.50 8.06 0.85
N VAL A 112 13.26 6.78 1.16
CA VAL A 112 11.91 6.29 1.51
C VAL A 112 11.37 7.04 2.72
N LEU A 113 12.18 7.17 3.78
CA LEU A 113 11.79 7.88 5.00
C LEU A 113 11.51 9.37 4.75
N GLN A 114 12.29 10.01 3.90
CA GLN A 114 12.08 11.40 3.50
C GLN A 114 10.78 11.56 2.70
N GLY A 115 10.52 10.66 1.75
CA GLY A 115 9.28 10.63 0.95
C GLY A 115 8.04 10.48 1.83
N LEU A 116 8.05 9.52 2.77
CA LEU A 116 6.96 9.32 3.72
C LEU A 116 6.65 10.62 4.50
N ARG A 117 7.68 11.29 5.02
CA ARG A 117 7.53 12.55 5.76
C ARG A 117 6.99 13.68 4.88
N ALA A 118 7.48 13.80 3.65
CA ALA A 118 7.02 14.81 2.70
C ALA A 118 5.51 14.67 2.41
N CYS A 119 4.99 13.44 2.39
CA CYS A 119 3.57 13.16 2.22
C CYS A 119 2.75 13.28 3.52
N GLY A 120 3.34 13.62 4.66
CA GLY A 120 2.63 13.73 5.94
C GLY A 120 2.42 12.40 6.67
N LEU A 121 3.24 11.38 6.35
CA LEU A 121 3.31 10.12 7.07
C LEU A 121 4.47 10.17 8.08
N MET A 122 4.18 9.87 9.33
CA MET A 122 5.16 9.73 10.39
C MET A 122 5.51 8.25 10.59
N LEU A 123 6.75 7.88 10.29
CA LEU A 123 7.26 6.55 10.55
C LEU A 123 7.16 6.22 12.06
N ARG A 124 6.54 5.09 12.38
CA ARG A 124 6.45 4.57 13.75
C ARG A 124 7.41 3.42 13.99
N ASP A 125 7.45 2.50 13.05
CA ASP A 125 8.29 1.32 13.13
C ASP A 125 8.79 0.96 11.74
N TRP A 126 10.00 0.44 11.68
CA TRP A 126 10.56 -0.10 10.45
C TRP A 126 11.66 -1.12 10.76
N GLN A 127 11.74 -2.12 9.91
CA GLN A 127 12.77 -3.15 10.00
C GLN A 127 13.06 -3.72 8.62
N VAL A 128 14.31 -4.13 8.44
CA VAL A 128 14.72 -4.95 7.30
C VAL A 128 14.73 -6.39 7.75
N VAL A 129 13.88 -7.22 7.16
CA VAL A 129 13.76 -8.65 7.47
C VAL A 129 14.33 -9.49 6.34
N GLN A 130 15.01 -10.58 6.66
CA GLN A 130 15.39 -11.57 5.64
C GLN A 130 14.16 -12.34 5.20
N LEU A 131 13.99 -12.50 3.89
CA LEU A 131 12.92 -13.34 3.36
C LEU A 131 13.27 -14.80 3.63
N GLY A 132 12.38 -15.52 4.34
CA GLY A 132 12.55 -16.95 4.62
C GLY A 132 12.06 -17.85 3.49
N GLY A 133 12.32 -19.17 3.58
CA GLY A 133 11.66 -20.18 2.74
C GLY A 133 12.16 -20.30 1.30
N GLY A 134 13.46 -20.08 1.05
CA GLY A 134 14.05 -20.26 -0.29
C GLY A 134 13.95 -19.03 -1.21
N ARG A 135 13.38 -17.92 -0.72
CA ARG A 135 13.41 -16.62 -1.40
C ARG A 135 14.70 -15.89 -1.01
N ALA A 136 15.56 -15.57 -1.97
CA ALA A 136 16.72 -14.72 -1.73
C ALA A 136 16.28 -13.25 -1.59
N GLY A 137 16.86 -12.52 -0.64
CA GLY A 137 16.66 -11.07 -0.49
C GLY A 137 16.15 -10.66 0.89
N SER A 138 16.04 -9.35 1.07
CA SER A 138 15.48 -8.73 2.27
C SER A 138 14.17 -8.03 1.92
N ALA A 139 13.28 -7.84 2.90
CA ALA A 139 12.11 -6.99 2.77
C ALA A 139 12.14 -5.86 3.79
N LEU A 140 11.69 -4.68 3.37
CA LEU A 140 11.35 -3.58 4.25
C LEU A 140 9.96 -3.84 4.80
N ARG A 141 9.86 -3.99 6.12
CA ARG A 141 8.60 -3.86 6.85
C ARG A 141 8.56 -2.48 7.47
N LEU A 142 7.46 -1.77 7.28
CA LEU A 142 7.26 -0.47 7.95
C LEU A 142 5.81 -0.25 8.33
N VAL A 143 5.65 0.59 9.35
CA VAL A 143 4.39 1.19 9.76
C VAL A 143 4.60 2.69 9.86
N ALA A 144 3.80 3.46 9.11
CA ALA A 144 3.78 4.91 9.17
C ALA A 144 2.35 5.41 9.42
N TRP A 145 2.19 6.37 10.33
CA TRP A 145 0.88 6.95 10.64
C TRP A 145 0.67 8.24 9.87
N ARG A 146 -0.52 8.41 9.31
CA ARG A 146 -0.92 9.70 8.76
C ARG A 146 -1.10 10.69 9.90
N LEU A 147 -0.37 11.80 9.83
CA LEU A 147 -0.53 12.90 10.77
C LEU A 147 -1.86 13.60 10.49
N PRO A 148 -2.68 13.90 11.53
CA PRO A 148 -3.84 14.77 11.36
C PRO A 148 -3.37 16.11 10.80
N ARG A 149 -4.03 16.60 9.74
CA ARG A 149 -3.84 18.00 9.34
C ARG A 149 -4.59 18.84 10.38
N GLY A 150 -3.83 19.61 11.17
CA GLY A 150 -4.38 20.58 12.13
C GLY A 150 -5.04 21.77 11.45
#